data_AF-A0A3S9N2D0-F1
#
_entry.id   AF-A0A3S9N2D0-F1
#
_cell.length_a   1.000
_cell.length_b   1.000
_cell.length_c   1.000
_cell.angle_alpha   90.00
_cell.angle_beta   90.00
_cell.angle_gamma   90.00
#
_symmetry.space_group_name_H-M   'P 1'
#
loop_
_entity.id
_entity.type
_entity.pdbx_description
1 polymer ?
#
loop_
_entity_poly.entity_id
_entity_poly.type
_entity_poly.pdbx_seq_one_letter_code
_entity_poly.pdbx_strand_id
1 'polypeptide(L)'
;MIGLFLLAAVSAFAGPTPADEIAAHSGLPASEVGALLRDCDSNQTSMNFCAWRDQLVAERELQRVVDKQANQRPQRKKALDARIAKWKKSRDTSCEKSARSAWGDGSMRPAAQAICATAATKEMTRRLSASASRKPS
;
A
#
# COMPACT_ATOMS: atom_id res chain seq x y z
N MET A 1 -33.20 33.97 27.75
CA MET A 1 -33.02 32.72 26.99
C MET A 1 -31.66 32.75 26.32
N ILE A 2 -30.65 32.10 26.92
CA ILE A 2 -29.30 32.02 26.34
C ILE A 2 -29.23 30.69 25.58
N GLY A 3 -29.17 30.77 24.25
CA GLY A 3 -29.03 29.61 23.37
C GLY A 3 -27.58 29.14 23.35
N LEU A 4 -27.34 27.91 23.78
CA LEU A 4 -26.04 27.24 23.73
C LEU A 4 -25.84 26.64 22.35
N PHE A 5 -25.03 27.28 21.50
CA PHE A 5 -24.59 26.71 20.22
C PHE A 5 -23.45 25.71 20.49
N LEU A 6 -23.75 24.41 20.40
CA LEU A 6 -22.76 23.35 20.37
C LEU A 6 -22.17 23.27 18.95
N LEU A 7 -20.93 23.76 18.79
CA LEU A 7 -20.12 23.55 17.59
C LEU A 7 -19.57 22.11 17.62
N ALA A 8 -20.22 21.19 16.92
CA ALA A 8 -19.66 19.87 16.67
C ALA A 8 -18.53 19.99 15.63
N ALA A 9 -17.28 19.89 16.09
CA ALA A 9 -16.14 19.81 15.21
C ALA A 9 -16.17 18.46 14.46
N VAL A 10 -16.38 18.51 13.15
CA VAL A 10 -16.26 17.33 12.27
C VAL A 10 -14.78 17.09 12.05
N SER A 11 -14.15 16.27 12.90
CA SER A 11 -12.81 15.76 12.63
C SER A 11 -12.88 14.90 11.38
N ALA A 12 -12.35 15.40 10.26
CA ALA A 12 -12.10 14.59 9.09
C ALA A 12 -11.05 13.54 9.48
N PHE A 13 -11.47 12.33 9.83
CA PHE A 13 -10.56 11.22 10.06
C PHE A 13 -9.87 10.90 8.74
N ALA A 14 -8.66 11.44 8.55
CA ALA A 14 -7.72 10.86 7.60
C ALA A 14 -7.54 9.39 8.01
N GLY A 15 -7.72 8.46 7.07
CA GLY A 15 -7.45 7.04 7.32
C GLY A 15 -6.01 6.82 7.82
N PRO A 16 -5.69 5.64 8.39
CA PRO A 16 -4.40 5.38 9.00
C PRO A 16 -3.24 5.71 8.06
N THR A 17 -2.21 6.37 8.56
CA THR A 17 -0.97 6.62 7.80
C THR A 17 -0.21 5.31 7.60
N PRO A 18 0.77 5.24 6.67
CA PRO A 18 1.64 4.07 6.59
C PRO A 18 2.37 3.80 7.91
N ALA A 19 2.73 4.84 8.67
CA ALA A 19 3.36 4.69 9.98
C ALA A 19 2.41 4.04 11.00
N ASP A 20 1.11 4.38 10.97
CA ASP A 20 0.11 3.77 11.88
C ASP A 20 -0.10 2.29 11.56
N GLU A 21 -0.16 1.93 10.28
CA GLU A 21 -0.24 0.52 9.87
C GLU A 21 1.02 -0.25 10.28
N ILE A 22 2.20 0.38 10.13
CA ILE A 22 3.45 -0.25 10.53
C ILE A 22 3.55 -0.42 12.05
N ALA A 23 3.10 0.56 12.82
CA ALA A 23 3.00 0.49 14.27
C ALA A 23 2.08 -0.66 14.71
N ALA A 24 0.89 -0.75 14.12
CA ALA A 24 -0.08 -1.80 14.45
C ALA A 24 0.47 -3.22 14.23
N HIS A 25 1.27 -3.42 13.18
CA HIS A 25 1.85 -4.73 12.87
C HIS A 25 3.12 -5.05 13.66
N SER A 26 3.96 -4.05 13.89
CA SER A 26 5.24 -4.23 14.61
C SER A 26 5.06 -4.28 16.13
N GLY A 27 3.96 -3.74 16.66
CA GLY A 27 3.74 -3.55 18.09
C GLY A 27 4.51 -2.35 18.67
N LEU A 28 5.24 -1.60 17.84
CA LEU A 28 5.96 -0.40 18.27
C LEU A 28 5.04 0.84 18.29
N PRO A 29 5.30 1.84 19.15
CA PRO A 29 4.61 3.11 19.10
C PRO A 29 4.76 3.81 17.74
N ALA A 30 3.70 4.48 17.26
CA ALA A 30 3.73 5.21 15.99
C ALA A 30 4.83 6.30 15.95
N SER A 31 5.18 6.89 17.09
CA SER A 31 6.28 7.86 17.19
C SER A 31 7.66 7.21 16.96
N GLU A 32 7.85 5.97 17.42
CA GLU A 32 9.07 5.20 17.24
C GLU A 32 9.18 4.70 15.79
N VAL A 33 8.10 4.16 15.24
CA VAL A 33 8.02 3.83 13.81
C VAL A 33 8.28 5.06 12.96
N GLY A 34 7.69 6.20 13.31
CA GLY A 34 7.93 7.47 12.64
C GLY A 34 9.41 7.89 12.69
N ALA A 35 10.12 7.60 13.78
CA ALA A 35 11.55 7.84 13.87
C ALA A 35 12.37 6.93 12.95
N LEU A 36 12.06 5.63 12.93
CA LEU A 36 12.72 4.64 12.07
C LEU A 36 12.49 4.92 10.58
N LEU A 37 11.34 5.48 10.21
CA LEU A 37 11.01 5.82 8.83
C LEU A 37 11.71 7.09 8.31
N ARG A 38 12.37 7.89 9.16
CA ARG A 38 13.07 9.13 8.74
C ARG A 38 14.40 8.87 8.02
N ASP A 39 15.09 7.81 8.40
CA ASP A 39 16.37 7.42 7.79
C ASP A 39 16.34 5.92 7.49
N CYS A 40 16.02 5.60 6.23
CA CYS A 40 15.83 4.25 5.76
C CYS A 40 17.11 3.40 5.80
N ASP A 41 18.28 4.03 5.79
CA ASP A 41 19.58 3.34 5.72
C ASP A 41 20.27 3.27 7.10
N SER A 42 19.67 3.86 8.14
CA SER A 42 20.24 3.94 9.49
C SER A 42 20.53 2.58 10.13
N ASN A 43 19.62 1.61 9.97
CA ASN A 43 19.77 0.26 10.48
C ASN A 43 18.78 -0.69 9.77
N GLN A 44 18.93 -1.98 10.04
CA GLN A 44 18.14 -3.01 9.39
C GLN A 44 16.62 -2.90 9.63
N THR A 45 16.20 -2.49 10.83
CA THR A 45 14.78 -2.27 11.14
C THR A 45 14.22 -1.13 10.30
N SER A 46 14.97 -0.02 10.20
CA SER A 46 14.61 1.12 9.35
C SER A 46 14.48 0.71 7.87
N MET A 47 15.42 -0.10 7.36
CA MET A 47 15.36 -0.64 5.99
C MET A 47 14.09 -1.47 5.77
N ASN A 48 13.79 -2.38 6.70
CA ASN A 48 12.59 -3.23 6.65
C ASN A 48 11.30 -2.38 6.68
N PHE A 49 11.22 -1.40 7.57
CA PHE A 49 10.04 -0.54 7.69
C PHE A 49 9.87 0.39 6.49
N CYS A 50 10.96 0.93 5.92
CA CYS A 50 10.87 1.72 4.71
C CYS A 50 10.42 0.89 3.51
N ALA A 51 10.94 -0.32 3.34
CA ALA A 51 10.48 -1.23 2.29
C ALA A 51 8.97 -1.51 2.42
N TRP A 52 8.49 -1.71 3.64
CA TRP A 52 7.07 -1.97 3.87
C TRP A 52 6.19 -0.71 3.70
N ARG A 53 6.65 0.46 4.15
CA ARG A 53 6.00 1.76 3.88
C ARG A 53 5.79 1.97 2.38
N ASP A 54 6.83 1.74 1.60
CA ASP A 54 6.80 1.97 0.16
C ASP A 54 5.81 1.00 -0.53
N GLN A 55 5.73 -0.24 -0.05
CA GLN A 55 4.70 -1.19 -0.49
C GLN A 55 3.29 -0.67 -0.16
N LEU A 56 3.04 -0.23 1.08
CA LEU A 56 1.72 0.30 1.48
C LEU A 56 1.31 1.50 0.63
N VAL A 57 2.23 2.42 0.37
CA VAL A 57 1.99 3.59 -0.49
C VAL A 57 1.63 3.15 -1.91
N ALA A 58 2.38 2.21 -2.50
CA ALA A 58 2.10 1.69 -3.84
C ALA A 58 0.75 0.95 -3.90
N GLU A 59 0.40 0.16 -2.88
CA GLU A 59 -0.90 -0.53 -2.81
C GLU A 59 -2.07 0.44 -2.76
N ARG A 60 -1.93 1.52 -1.98
CA ARG A 60 -2.95 2.58 -1.89
C ARG A 60 -3.11 3.30 -3.22
N GLU A 61 -2.01 3.57 -3.93
CA GLU A 61 -2.07 4.15 -5.27
C GLU A 61 -2.78 3.23 -6.27
N LEU A 62 -2.43 1.94 -6.29
CA LEU A 62 -3.13 0.95 -7.11
C LEU A 62 -4.63 0.94 -6.80
N GLN A 63 -5.02 0.96 -5.52
CA GLN A 63 -6.42 0.96 -5.12
C GLN A 63 -7.15 2.20 -5.64
N ARG A 64 -6.57 3.40 -5.53
CA ARG A 64 -7.15 4.62 -6.11
C ARG A 64 -7.41 4.51 -7.60
N VAL A 65 -6.48 3.92 -8.36
CA VAL A 65 -6.65 3.71 -9.81
C VAL A 65 -7.75 2.68 -10.09
N VAL A 66 -7.81 1.59 -9.33
CA VAL A 66 -8.86 0.57 -9.43
C VAL A 66 -10.22 1.17 -9.14
N ASP A 67 -10.36 1.94 -8.07
CA ASP A 67 -11.61 2.59 -7.69
C ASP A 67 -12.06 3.62 -8.73
N LYS A 68 -11.12 4.40 -9.28
CA LYS A 68 -11.41 5.31 -10.38
C LYS A 68 -11.97 4.58 -11.60
N GLN A 69 -11.35 3.46 -12.00
CA GLN A 69 -11.85 2.66 -13.13
C GLN A 69 -13.19 2.00 -12.84
N ALA A 70 -13.39 1.52 -11.61
CA ALA A 70 -14.64 0.94 -11.17
C ALA A 70 -15.77 1.99 -11.22
N ASN A 71 -15.50 3.22 -10.81
CA ASN A 71 -16.46 4.32 -10.88
C ASN A 71 -16.77 4.75 -12.32
N GLN A 72 -15.79 4.68 -13.23
CA GLN A 72 -15.99 4.95 -14.66
C GLN A 72 -16.77 3.85 -15.38
N ARG A 73 -16.67 2.59 -14.93
CA ARG A 73 -17.35 1.43 -15.51
C ARG A 73 -17.91 0.51 -14.41
N PRO A 74 -18.97 0.92 -13.69
CA PRO A 74 -19.49 0.16 -12.55
C PRO A 74 -19.87 -1.28 -12.89
N GLN A 75 -20.40 -1.51 -14.09
CA GLN A 75 -20.76 -2.83 -14.61
C GLN A 75 -19.57 -3.79 -14.73
N ARG A 76 -18.33 -3.28 -14.78
CA ARG A 76 -17.10 -4.08 -14.82
C ARG A 76 -16.39 -4.17 -13.46
N LYS A 77 -16.89 -3.52 -12.41
CA LYS A 77 -16.23 -3.45 -11.10
C LYS A 77 -15.87 -4.84 -10.56
N LYS A 78 -16.85 -5.74 -10.47
CA LYS A 78 -16.63 -7.10 -9.94
C LYS A 78 -15.54 -7.86 -10.68
N ALA A 79 -15.52 -7.75 -12.01
CA ALA A 79 -14.51 -8.39 -12.85
C ALA A 79 -13.11 -7.76 -12.67
N LEU A 80 -13.05 -6.42 -12.55
CA LEU A 80 -11.80 -5.71 -12.26
C LEU A 80 -11.25 -6.11 -10.89
N ASP A 81 -12.07 -6.07 -9.84
CA ASP A 81 -11.68 -6.43 -8.47
C ASP A 81 -11.16 -7.87 -8.40
N ALA A 82 -11.87 -8.82 -9.04
CA ALA A 82 -11.43 -10.22 -9.12
C ALA A 82 -10.09 -10.38 -9.87
N ARG A 83 -9.88 -9.63 -10.97
CA ARG A 83 -8.62 -9.64 -11.71
C ARG A 83 -7.47 -9.12 -10.85
N ILE A 84 -7.69 -8.03 -10.12
CA ILE A 84 -6.67 -7.43 -9.25
C ILE A 84 -6.36 -8.35 -8.07
N ALA A 85 -7.38 -8.95 -7.43
CA ALA A 85 -7.17 -9.91 -6.35
C ALA A 85 -6.35 -11.13 -6.82
N LYS A 86 -6.70 -11.71 -7.98
CA LYS A 86 -5.95 -12.82 -8.58
C LYS A 86 -4.50 -12.42 -8.89
N TRP A 87 -4.30 -11.23 -9.44
CA TRP A 87 -2.97 -10.71 -9.73
C TRP A 87 -2.14 -10.48 -8.47
N LYS A 88 -2.70 -9.86 -7.41
CA LYS A 88 -2.01 -9.65 -6.12
C LYS A 88 -1.53 -10.97 -5.53
N LYS A 89 -2.40 -12.00 -5.50
CA LYS A 89 -2.02 -13.34 -5.06
C LYS A 89 -0.83 -13.90 -5.85
N SER A 90 -0.87 -13.80 -7.18
CA SER A 90 0.23 -14.26 -8.05
C SER A 90 1.53 -13.49 -7.83
N ARG A 91 1.44 -12.17 -7.64
CA ARG A 91 2.57 -11.30 -7.30
C ARG A 91 3.18 -11.72 -5.99
N ASP A 92 2.38 -11.87 -4.94
CA ASP A 92 2.86 -12.17 -3.59
C ASP A 92 3.55 -13.53 -3.53
N THR A 93 3.01 -14.56 -4.19
CA THR A 93 3.68 -15.86 -4.33
C THR A 93 5.01 -15.76 -5.09
N SER A 94 5.06 -14.97 -6.16
CA SER A 94 6.28 -14.82 -6.96
C SER A 94 7.35 -14.04 -6.20
N CYS A 95 6.96 -12.95 -5.54
CA CYS A 95 7.86 -12.14 -4.73
C CYS A 95 8.38 -12.90 -3.51
N GLU A 96 7.55 -13.70 -2.85
CA GLU A 96 8.01 -14.57 -1.76
C GLU A 96 9.04 -15.58 -2.25
N LYS A 97 8.79 -16.23 -3.39
CA LYS A 97 9.75 -17.17 -3.99
C LYS A 97 11.09 -16.49 -4.30
N SER A 98 11.07 -15.30 -4.91
CA SER A 98 12.27 -14.53 -5.21
C SER A 98 13.00 -14.07 -3.95
N ALA A 99 12.27 -13.55 -2.95
CA ALA A 99 12.85 -13.11 -1.69
C ALA A 99 13.51 -14.27 -0.93
N ARG A 100 12.85 -15.41 -0.85
CA ARG A 100 13.40 -16.63 -0.23
C ARG A 100 14.60 -17.17 -1.00
N SER A 101 14.62 -17.08 -2.33
CA SER A 101 15.78 -17.49 -3.13
C SER A 101 17.00 -16.62 -2.88
N ALA A 102 16.81 -15.31 -2.64
CA ALA A 102 17.90 -14.37 -2.43
C ALA A 102 18.37 -14.30 -0.97
N TRP A 103 17.46 -14.47 -0.01
CA TRP A 103 17.72 -14.19 1.40
C TRP A 103 17.49 -15.39 2.34
N GLY A 104 16.97 -16.52 1.86
CA GLY A 104 16.69 -17.68 2.70
C GLY A 104 15.72 -17.33 3.85
N ASP A 105 16.16 -17.56 5.07
CA ASP A 105 15.46 -17.14 6.30
C ASP A 105 16.10 -15.90 6.97
N GLY A 106 16.94 -15.17 6.23
CA GLY A 106 17.59 -13.96 6.70
C GLY A 106 16.60 -12.83 7.01
N SER A 107 16.99 -11.95 7.94
CA SER A 107 16.17 -10.86 8.47
C SER A 107 15.83 -9.75 7.45
N MET A 108 16.42 -9.79 6.24
CA MET A 108 16.08 -8.92 5.11
C MET A 108 15.08 -9.54 4.12
N ARG A 109 14.68 -10.81 4.28
CA ARG A 109 13.68 -11.44 3.40
C ARG A 109 12.38 -10.61 3.34
N PRO A 110 11.79 -10.14 4.45
CA PRO A 110 10.56 -9.34 4.40
C PRO A 110 10.72 -8.05 3.59
N ALA A 111 11.83 -7.32 3.76
CA ALA A 111 12.15 -6.15 2.93
C ALA A 111 12.24 -6.52 1.44
N ALA A 112 12.94 -7.60 1.10
CA ALA A 112 13.09 -8.02 -0.28
C ALA A 112 11.74 -8.37 -0.95
N GLN A 113 10.86 -9.04 -0.21
CA GLN A 113 9.50 -9.32 -0.66
C GLN A 113 8.71 -8.02 -0.88
N ALA A 114 8.77 -7.08 0.06
CA ALA A 114 8.08 -5.80 -0.02
C ALA A 114 8.58 -4.93 -1.18
N ILE A 115 9.89 -4.91 -1.44
CA ILE A 115 10.50 -4.21 -2.58
C ILE A 115 10.01 -4.81 -3.91
N CYS A 116 10.02 -6.14 -4.03
CA CYS A 116 9.49 -6.83 -5.21
C CYS A 116 8.00 -6.49 -5.44
N ALA A 117 7.19 -6.56 -4.37
CA ALA A 117 5.77 -6.26 -4.43
C ALA A 117 5.53 -4.81 -4.88
N THR A 118 6.29 -3.86 -4.33
CA THR A 118 6.25 -2.44 -4.69
C THR A 118 6.50 -2.22 -6.17
N ALA A 119 7.58 -2.80 -6.72
CA ALA A 119 7.92 -2.66 -8.13
C ALA A 119 6.81 -3.21 -9.04
N ALA A 120 6.30 -4.40 -8.73
CA ALA A 120 5.21 -5.02 -9.48
C ALA A 120 3.91 -4.21 -9.39
N THR A 121 3.60 -3.63 -8.23
CA THR A 121 2.43 -2.78 -8.00
C THR A 121 2.49 -1.47 -8.77
N LYS A 122 3.65 -0.81 -8.80
CA LYS A 122 3.85 0.40 -9.63
C LYS A 122 3.64 0.09 -11.11
N GLU A 123 4.16 -1.05 -11.58
CA GLU A 123 3.98 -1.48 -12.97
C GLU A 123 2.50 -1.79 -13.30
N MET A 124 1.78 -2.49 -12.42
CA MET A 124 0.34 -2.73 -12.61
C MET A 124 -0.44 -1.41 -12.63
N THR A 125 -0.14 -0.50 -11.71
CA THR A 125 -0.75 0.83 -11.65
C THR A 125 -0.59 1.57 -12.97
N ARG A 126 0.63 1.59 -13.52
CA ARG A 126 0.93 2.18 -14.84
C ARG A 126 0.10 1.54 -15.97
N ARG A 127 0.00 0.20 -16.00
CA ARG A 127 -0.79 -0.53 -17.00
C ARG A 127 -2.28 -0.21 -16.94
N LEU A 128 -2.84 -0.10 -15.73
CA LEU A 128 -4.23 0.28 -15.54
C LEU A 128 -4.46 1.71 -16.00
N SER A 129 -3.64 2.65 -15.56
CA SER A 129 -3.74 4.06 -15.95
C SER A 129 -3.66 4.23 -17.47
N ALA A 130 -2.73 3.55 -18.15
CA ALA A 130 -2.61 3.60 -19.61
C ALA A 130 -3.81 2.98 -20.35
N SER A 131 -4.47 1.98 -19.75
CA SER A 131 -5.69 1.36 -20.32
C SER A 131 -6.92 2.24 -20.17
N ALA A 132 -6.99 3.08 -19.12
CA ALA A 132 -8.07 4.05 -18.94
C ALA A 132 -8.02 5.20 -19.96
N SER A 133 -6.82 5.57 -20.43
CA SER A 133 -6.63 6.66 -21.40
C SER A 133 -6.93 6.26 -22.85
N ARG A 134 -7.04 4.96 -23.17
CA ARG A 134 -7.38 4.52 -24.54
C ARG A 134 -8.89 4.67 -24.77
N LYS A 135 -9.25 5.56 -25.71
CA LYS A 135 -10.64 5.72 -26.19
C LYS A 135 -11.13 4.37 -26.75
N PRO A 136 -12.34 3.90 -26.40
CA PRO A 136 -12.93 2.78 -27.11
C PRO A 136 -13.15 3.20 -28.57
N SER A 137 -12.70 2.36 -29.52
CA SER A 137 -13.11 2.46 -30.92
C SER A 137 -14.51 1.91 -31.11
#